data_AF-A0AA47GVH8-F1
#
_entry.id   AF-A0AA47GVH8-F1
#
_cell.length_a   1.000
_cell.length_b   1.000
_cell.length_c   1.000
_cell.angle_alpha   90.00
_cell.angle_beta   90.00
_cell.angle_gamma   90.00
#
_symmetry.space_group_name_H-M   'P 1'
#
loop_
_entity.id
_entity.type
_entity.pdbx_description
1 polymer ?
#
loop_
_entity_poly.entity_id
_entity_poly.type
_entity_poly.pdbx_seq_one_letter_code
_entity_poly.pdbx_strand_id
1 'polypeptide(L)' 'DGAGTEAQFYYPFGVVVDSSGNIYVADQVNHRIRKIEYKVPWAAAQ' A
#
# COMPACT_ATOMS: atom_id res chain seq x y z
N ASP A 1 -4.18 6.38 9.00
CA ASP A 1 -3.44 5.27 8.35
C ASP A 1 -3.57 4.01 9.19
N GLY A 2 -3.17 2.85 8.69
CA GLY A 2 -3.28 1.57 9.40
C GLY A 2 -2.34 0.54 8.79
N ALA A 3 -2.04 -0.53 9.53
CA ALA A 3 -1.19 -1.61 9.04
C ALA A 3 -2.02 -2.73 8.42
N GLY A 4 -1.60 -3.24 7.26
CA GLY A 4 -2.24 -4.38 6.61
C GLY A 4 -3.75 -4.18 6.40
N THR A 5 -4.56 -5.08 6.94
CA THR A 5 -6.02 -5.09 6.81
C THR A 5 -6.74 -4.03 7.65
N GLU A 6 -6.04 -3.35 8.57
CA GLU A 6 -6.61 -2.23 9.32
C GLU A 6 -6.68 -0.96 8.47
N ALA A 7 -5.89 -0.87 7.40
CA ALA A 7 -5.92 0.26 6.49
C ALA A 7 -7.26 0.30 5.73
N GLN A 8 -7.93 1.44 5.78
CA GLN A 8 -9.13 1.71 4.98
C GLN A 8 -8.79 2.64 3.80
N PHE A 9 -9.48 2.41 2.68
CA PHE A 9 -9.48 3.24 1.48
C PHE A 9 -10.88 3.79 1.25
N TYR A 10 -10.98 4.93 0.59
CA TYR A 10 -12.26 5.53 0.23
C TYR A 10 -12.30 5.89 -1.25
N TYR A 11 -13.07 5.07 -1.99
CA TYR A 11 -13.25 5.17 -3.44
C TYR A 11 -11.90 5.16 -4.20
N PRO A 12 -11.11 4.08 -4.11
CA PRO A 12 -9.85 3.99 -4.82
C PRO A 12 -10.09 3.92 -6.33
N PHE A 13 -9.33 4.70 -7.10
CA PHE A 13 -9.51 4.82 -8.55
C PHE A 13 -8.48 4.03 -9.38
N GLY A 14 -7.31 3.75 -8.81
CA GLY A 14 -6.24 3.07 -9.54
C GLY A 14 -5.20 2.42 -8.63
N VAL A 15 -4.49 1.45 -9.20
CA VAL A 15 -3.42 0.69 -8.54
C VAL A 15 -2.24 0.50 -9.48
N VAL A 16 -1.02 0.66 -8.96
CA VAL A 16 0.23 0.33 -9.66
C VAL A 16 1.19 -0.39 -8.72
N VAL A 17 2.12 -1.15 -9.29
CA VAL A 17 3.14 -1.90 -8.55
C VAL A 17 4.51 -1.45 -9.03
N ASP A 18 5.43 -1.14 -8.11
CA ASP A 18 6.83 -0.83 -8.46
C ASP A 18 7.68 -2.10 -8.61
N SER A 19 8.92 -1.96 -9.10
CA SER A 19 9.85 -3.08 -9.29
C SER A 19 10.27 -3.77 -7.99
N SER A 20 10.06 -3.13 -6.84
CA SER A 20 10.31 -3.69 -5.50
C SER A 20 9.08 -4.42 -4.94
N GLY A 21 7.97 -4.46 -5.69
CA GLY A 21 6.72 -5.10 -5.29
C GLY A 21 5.84 -4.24 -4.38
N ASN A 22 6.18 -2.97 -4.12
CA ASN A 22 5.29 -2.11 -3.36
C ASN A 22 4.09 -1.72 -4.21
N ILE A 23 2.94 -1.61 -3.56
CA ILE A 23 1.68 -1.27 -4.19
C ILE A 23 1.34 0.18 -3.87
N TYR A 24 0.95 0.95 -4.88
CA TYR A 24 0.46 2.32 -4.72
C TYR A 24 -0.99 2.38 -5.14
N VAL A 25 -1.82 2.95 -4.28
CA VAL A 25 -3.26 3.09 -4.48
C VAL A 25 -3.62 4.57 -4.55
N ALA A 26 -4.33 4.97 -5.61
CA ALA A 26 -4.93 6.29 -5.73
C ALA A 26 -6.24 6.33 -4.93
N ASP A 27 -6.17 6.77 -3.69
CA ASP A 27 -7.27 6.83 -2.72
C ASP A 27 -8.04 8.15 -2.90
N GLN A 28 -8.92 8.17 -3.90
CA GLN A 28 -9.40 9.39 -4.55
C GLN A 28 -10.15 10.33 -3.61
N VAL A 29 -11.11 9.82 -2.85
CA VAL A 29 -11.95 10.65 -1.97
C VAL A 29 -11.17 11.09 -0.72
N ASN A 30 -10.18 10.30 -0.31
CA ASN A 30 -9.26 10.72 0.74
C ASN A 30 -8.17 11.69 0.25
N HIS A 31 -8.12 11.99 -1.04
CA HIS A 31 -7.11 12.85 -1.68
C HIS A 31 -5.66 12.42 -1.39
N ARG A 32 -5.39 11.12 -1.44
CA ARG A 32 -4.07 10.56 -1.09
C ARG A 32 -3.59 9.54 -2.12
N ILE A 33 -2.27 9.42 -2.26
CA ILE A 33 -1.63 8.21 -2.77
C ILE A 33 -1.17 7.41 -1.55
N ARG A 34 -1.59 6.15 -1.45
CA ARG A 34 -1.28 5.28 -0.31
C ARG A 34 -0.30 4.21 -0.77
N LYS A 35 0.78 4.00 -0.02
CA LYS A 35 1.79 2.96 -0.28
C LYS A 35 1.57 1.77 0.64
N ILE A 36 1.52 0.57 0.07
CA ILE A 36 1.57 -0.70 0.79
C ILE A 36 2.93 -1.30 0.51
N GLU A 37 3.74 -1.42 1.55
CA GLU A 37 5.08 -1.98 1.44
C GLU A 37 5.03 -3.50 1.36
N TYR A 38 5.75 -4.06 0.38
CA TYR A 38 5.98 -5.51 0.35
C TYR A 38 7.12 -5.83 1.32
N LYS A 39 6.75 -6.33 2.49
CA LYS A 39 7.73 -6.79 3.48
C LYS A 39 8.16 -8.21 3.14
N VAL A 40 9.42 -8.35 2.78
CA VAL A 40 10.04 -9.66 2.54
C VAL A 40 10.16 -10.37 3.90
N PRO A 41 9.40 -11.44 4.18
CA PRO A 41 9.26 -11.97 5.55
C PRO A 41 10.57 -12.56 6.11
N TRP A 42 11.47 -13.00 5.25
CA TRP A 42 12.74 -13.63 5.65
C TRP A 42 13.90 -12.63 5.80
N ALA A 43 13.75 -11.37 5.35
CA ALA A 43 14.82 -10.37 5.43
C ALA A 43 14.95 -9.70 6.82
N ALA A 44 13.94 -9.85 7.68
CA ALA A 44 13.93 -9.30 9.04
C ALA A 44 14.53 -10.24 10.11
N ALA A 45 15.02 -11.41 9.71
CA ALA A 45 15.47 -12.47 10.62
C ALA A 45 16.99 -12.47 10.89
N GLN A 46 17.63 -11.29 10.92
CA GLN A 46 19.07 -11.15 11.16
C GLN A 46 19.36 -10.33 12.41
#